data_AF-A0AA96RJC1-F1
#
_entry.id   AF-A0AA96RJC1-F1
#
_cell.length_a   1.000
_cell.length_b   1.000
_cell.length_c   1.000
_cell.angle_alpha   90.00
_cell.angle_beta   90.00
_cell.angle_gamma   90.00
#
_symmetry.space_group_name_H-M   'P 1'
#
loop_
_entity.id
_entity.type
_entity.pdbx_description
1 polymer ?
#
loop_
_entity_poly.entity_id
_entity_poly.type
_entity_poly.pdbx_seq_one_letter_code
_entity_poly.pdbx_strand_id
1 'polypeptide(L)'
;MEQVDYLLLDEGVITSKGILFRDRFYSCPIAVKNQLFHPDHCMEDKRVDVLYEPLMKETILIKLEEWRLCYAYLISTDMKMSESDVEEYHAKIQVLKSNYKQLRKRKIQRIIISEDNSCS
;
A
#
# COMPACT_ATOMS: atom_id res chain seq x y z
N MET A 1 2.95 -28.16 -21.24
CA MET A 1 2.16 -27.58 -20.15
C MET A 1 2.22 -26.08 -20.36
N GLU A 2 1.20 -25.52 -21.01
CA GLU A 2 1.19 -24.11 -21.39
C GLU A 2 0.99 -23.26 -20.13
N GLN A 3 1.91 -22.32 -19.90
CA GLN A 3 1.87 -21.38 -18.80
C GLN A 3 0.86 -20.29 -19.20
N VAL A 4 -0.38 -20.42 -18.72
CA VAL A 4 -1.42 -19.41 -18.95
C VAL A 4 -1.13 -18.25 -18.00
N ASP A 5 -0.68 -17.12 -18.55
CA ASP A 5 -0.59 -15.87 -17.80
C ASP A 5 -2.02 -15.35 -17.53
N TYR A 6 -2.48 -15.49 -16.28
CA TYR A 6 -3.83 -15.06 -15.86
C TYR A 6 -3.96 -13.55 -15.67
N LEU A 7 -2.85 -12.81 -15.71
CA LEU A 7 -2.81 -11.37 -15.49
C LEU A 7 -2.68 -10.63 -16.82
N LEU A 8 -3.64 -9.76 -17.10
CA LEU A 8 -3.58 -8.86 -18.24
C LEU A 8 -2.83 -7.60 -17.86
N LEU A 9 -2.04 -7.09 -18.80
CA LEU A 9 -1.32 -5.83 -18.67
C LEU A 9 -2.10 -4.70 -19.35
N ASP A 10 -2.25 -3.59 -18.66
CA ASP A 10 -2.94 -2.37 -19.12
C ASP A 10 -2.35 -1.16 -18.37
N GLU A 11 -2.81 0.06 -18.67
CA GLU A 11 -2.30 1.29 -18.04
C GLU A 11 -3.36 1.96 -17.14
N GLY A 12 -2.90 2.46 -15.99
CA GLY A 12 -3.68 3.33 -15.09
C GLY A 12 -3.04 4.71 -14.96
N VAL A 13 -3.77 5.65 -14.38
CA VAL A 13 -3.30 7.02 -14.12
C VAL A 13 -3.22 7.26 -12.62
N ILE A 14 -2.07 7.70 -12.12
CA ILE A 14 -1.93 8.09 -10.72
C ILE A 14 -2.46 9.51 -10.54
N THR A 15 -3.44 9.64 -9.65
CA THR A 15 -4.12 10.89 -9.30
C THR A 15 -4.00 11.16 -7.79
N SER A 16 -4.37 12.36 -7.35
CA SER A 16 -4.44 12.70 -5.93
C SER A 16 -5.41 11.83 -5.12
N LYS A 17 -6.39 11.18 -5.77
CA LYS A 17 -7.35 10.27 -5.12
C LYS A 17 -6.87 8.82 -5.06
N GLY A 18 -5.76 8.49 -5.74
CA GLY A 18 -5.31 7.11 -5.96
C GLY A 18 -5.09 6.84 -7.45
N ILE A 19 -5.17 5.58 -7.85
CA ILE A 19 -4.95 5.15 -9.24
C ILE A 19 -6.30 5.01 -9.94
N LEU A 20 -6.49 5.77 -11.01
CA LEU A 20 -7.63 5.65 -11.91
C LEU A 20 -7.35 4.55 -12.94
N PHE A 21 -8.18 3.51 -12.94
CA PHE A 21 -8.12 2.39 -13.87
C PHE A 21 -9.54 1.91 -14.19
N ARG A 22 -9.91 1.87 -15.48
CA ARG A 22 -11.25 1.42 -15.96
C ARG A 22 -12.41 2.06 -15.21
N ASP A 23 -12.39 3.40 -15.14
CA ASP A 23 -13.40 4.23 -14.45
C ASP A 23 -13.54 3.98 -12.95
N ARG A 24 -12.54 3.33 -12.33
CA ARG A 24 -12.52 3.03 -10.89
C ARG A 24 -11.26 3.59 -10.25
N PHE A 25 -11.39 4.00 -9.00
CA PHE A 25 -10.25 4.46 -8.20
C PHE A 25 -9.75 3.35 -7.28
N TYR A 26 -8.44 3.15 -7.27
CA TYR A 26 -7.76 2.20 -6.41
C TYR A 26 -6.80 2.93 -5.47
N SER A 27 -6.81 2.54 -4.19
CA SER A 27 -5.90 3.06 -3.18
C SER A 27 -4.56 2.34 -3.25
N CYS A 28 -3.49 3.11 -3.43
CA CYS A 28 -2.12 2.65 -3.23
C CYS A 28 -1.28 3.76 -2.60
N PRO A 29 -1.09 3.75 -1.26
CA PRO A 29 -0.37 4.82 -0.57
C PRO A 29 1.06 5.02 -1.05
N ILE A 30 1.73 3.93 -1.49
CA ILE A 30 3.12 3.97 -1.96
C ILE A 30 3.19 4.71 -3.31
N ALA A 31 2.31 4.37 -4.25
CA ALA A 31 2.28 5.02 -5.57
C ALA A 31 1.98 6.52 -5.45
N VAL A 32 0.98 6.89 -4.64
CA VAL A 32 0.60 8.28 -4.42
C VAL A 32 1.73 9.06 -3.74
N LYS A 33 2.41 8.46 -2.74
CA LYS A 33 3.57 9.09 -2.10
C LYS A 33 4.71 9.32 -3.09
N ASN A 34 5.00 8.34 -3.95
CA ASN A 34 6.05 8.47 -4.96
C ASN A 34 5.72 9.51 -6.02
N GLN A 35 4.44 9.81 -6.31
CA GLN A 35 4.09 10.90 -7.22
C GLN A 35 4.17 12.26 -6.52
N LEU A 36 3.59 12.39 -5.32
CA LEU A 36 3.43 13.68 -4.64
C LEU A 36 4.73 14.26 -4.07
N PHE A 37 5.71 13.41 -3.74
CA PHE A 37 6.92 13.85 -3.02
C PHE A 37 8.20 13.69 -3.83
N HIS A 38 8.11 13.32 -5.12
CA HIS A 38 9.29 13.22 -5.96
C HIS A 38 9.55 14.56 -6.66
N PRO A 39 10.75 15.14 -6.50
CA PRO A 39 11.04 16.51 -6.92
C PRO A 39 10.83 16.79 -8.43
N ASP A 40 10.82 15.76 -9.27
CA ASP A 40 10.71 15.86 -10.72
C ASP A 40 9.27 15.65 -11.26
N HIS A 41 8.26 15.52 -10.40
CA HIS A 41 6.96 14.92 -10.78
C HIS A 41 5.71 15.78 -10.53
N CYS A 42 5.88 17.08 -10.30
CA CYS A 42 4.77 17.95 -9.87
C CYS A 42 3.72 18.34 -10.92
N MET A 43 3.83 17.94 -12.21
CA MET A 43 3.01 18.58 -13.27
C MET A 43 2.32 17.65 -14.28
N GLU A 44 2.55 16.33 -14.26
CA GLU A 44 1.97 15.42 -15.27
C GLU A 44 1.23 14.24 -14.64
N ASP A 45 0.10 13.87 -15.26
CA ASP A 45 -0.67 12.67 -14.96
C ASP A 45 0.20 11.42 -15.23
N LYS A 46 0.90 10.95 -14.19
CA LYS A 46 1.84 9.84 -14.31
C LYS A 46 1.07 8.55 -14.57
N ARG A 47 1.37 7.88 -15.68
CA ARG A 47 0.85 6.55 -15.99
C ARG A 47 1.58 5.47 -15.21
N VAL A 48 0.90 4.37 -14.95
CA VAL A 48 1.45 3.20 -14.24
C VAL A 48 0.96 1.92 -14.92
N ASP A 49 1.86 0.94 -15.05
CA ASP A 49 1.49 -0.38 -15.54
C ASP A 49 0.62 -1.09 -14.49
N VAL A 50 -0.51 -1.60 -14.95
CA VAL A 50 -1.50 -2.34 -14.15
C VAL A 50 -1.57 -3.77 -14.66
N LEU A 51 -1.28 -4.70 -13.77
CA LEU A 51 -1.51 -6.13 -13.93
C LEU A 51 -2.79 -6.49 -13.18
N TYR A 52 -3.79 -6.99 -13.87
CA TYR A 52 -5.09 -7.30 -13.27
C TYR A 52 -5.69 -8.58 -13.85
N GLU A 53 -6.53 -9.21 -13.04
CA GLU A 53 -7.38 -10.31 -13.47
C GLU A 53 -8.79 -9.77 -13.75
N PRO A 54 -9.38 -9.98 -14.95
CA PRO A 54 -10.69 -9.41 -15.29
C PRO A 54 -11.84 -9.76 -14.33
N LEU A 55 -11.73 -10.92 -13.67
CA LEU A 55 -12.72 -11.42 -12.71
C LEU A 55 -12.54 -10.81 -11.31
N MET A 56 -11.33 -10.39 -10.93
CA MET A 56 -11.04 -9.74 -9.65
C MET A 56 -11.01 -8.22 -9.81
N LYS A 57 -12.13 -7.57 -9.51
CA LYS A 57 -12.23 -6.11 -9.66
C LYS A 57 -11.84 -5.31 -8.41
N GLU A 58 -11.75 -5.99 -7.26
CA GLU A 58 -11.47 -5.38 -5.96
C GLU A 58 -10.00 -5.03 -5.78
N THR A 59 -9.11 -5.72 -6.48
CA THR A 59 -7.67 -5.58 -6.36
C THR A 59 -7.02 -5.55 -7.73
N ILE A 60 -5.98 -4.73 -7.85
CA ILE A 60 -5.09 -4.71 -9.00
C ILE A 60 -3.65 -4.72 -8.50
N LEU A 61 -2.73 -5.17 -9.34
CA LEU A 61 -1.30 -5.11 -9.08
C LEU A 61 -0.71 -3.99 -9.94
N ILE A 62 0.08 -3.13 -9.34
CA ILE A 62 0.77 -2.05 -10.07
C ILE A 62 2.27 -2.26 -10.05
N LYS A 63 2.91 -1.86 -11.15
CA LYS A 63 4.37 -1.83 -11.26
C LYS A 63 4.88 -0.44 -10.96
N LEU A 64 5.64 -0.32 -9.89
CA LEU A 64 6.37 0.87 -9.53
C LEU A 64 7.76 0.86 -10.18
N GLU A 65 8.48 1.97 -10.01
CA GLU A 65 9.90 2.08 -10.35
C GLU A 65 10.72 0.97 -9.67
N GLU A 66 11.88 0.67 -10.26
CA GLU A 66 12.77 -0.43 -9.83
C GLU A 66 12.11 -1.82 -9.85
N TRP A 67 11.10 -2.04 -10.71
CA TRP A 67 10.42 -3.33 -10.86
C TRP A 67 9.69 -3.82 -9.60
N ARG A 68 9.34 -2.91 -8.69
CA ARG A 68 8.58 -3.27 -7.49
C ARG A 68 7.09 -3.42 -7.82
N LEU A 69 6.48 -4.49 -7.35
CA LEU A 69 5.04 -4.73 -7.50
C LEU A 69 4.31 -4.38 -6.20
N CYS A 70 3.17 -3.72 -6.31
CA CYS A 70 2.34 -3.34 -5.17
C CYS A 70 0.87 -3.63 -5.45
N TYR A 71 0.14 -4.07 -4.44
CA TYR A 71 -1.31 -4.17 -4.54
C TYR A 71 -1.95 -2.79 -4.38
N ALA A 72 -2.98 -2.54 -5.19
CA ALA A 72 -3.90 -1.43 -5.02
C ALA A 72 -5.32 -1.97 -4.86
N TYR A 73 -6.10 -1.34 -3.97
CA TYR A 73 -7.41 -1.83 -3.54
C TYR A 73 -8.51 -0.85 -3.94
N LEU A 74 -9.61 -1.36 -4.51
CA LEU A 74 -10.73 -0.56 -4.97
C LEU A 74 -11.26 0.33 -3.83
N ILE A 75 -11.39 1.63 -4.09
CA ILE A 75 -11.99 2.59 -3.18
C ILE A 75 -13.50 2.48 -3.34
N SER A 76 -14.17 1.87 -2.36
CA SER A 76 -15.64 1.82 -2.34
C SER A 76 -16.21 3.16 -1.88
N THR A 77 -17.12 3.75 -2.66
CA THR A 77 -17.83 4.99 -2.32
C THR A 77 -18.98 4.77 -1.33
N ASP A 78 -19.41 3.51 -1.16
CA ASP A 78 -20.67 3.18 -0.49
C ASP A 78 -20.48 2.79 0.98
N MET A 79 -19.23 2.72 1.46
CA MET A 79 -18.95 2.45 2.87
C MET A 79 -19.02 3.73 3.71
N LYS A 80 -20.25 4.17 4.01
CA LYS A 80 -20.47 4.98 5.21
C LYS A 80 -20.37 4.05 6.42
N MET A 81 -19.25 4.11 7.14
CA MET A 81 -19.12 3.41 8.41
C MET A 81 -20.08 4.00 9.43
N SER A 82 -20.71 3.16 10.26
CA SER A 82 -21.44 3.66 11.42
C SER A 82 -20.46 4.22 12.44
N GLU A 83 -20.94 5.08 13.35
CA GLU A 83 -20.09 5.65 14.41
C GLU A 83 -19.45 4.55 15.28
N SER A 84 -20.20 3.47 15.55
CA SER A 84 -19.69 2.28 16.26
C SER A 84 -18.55 1.59 15.50
N ASP A 85 -18.66 1.45 14.17
CA ASP A 85 -17.61 0.82 13.36
C ASP A 85 -16.33 1.68 13.35
N VAL A 86 -16.51 3.00 13.36
CA VAL A 86 -15.40 3.96 13.44
C VAL A 86 -14.68 3.84 14.78
N GLU A 87 -15.42 3.78 15.89
CA GLU A 87 -14.86 3.56 17.23
C GLU A 87 -14.10 2.23 17.32
N GLU A 88 -14.68 1.14 16.82
CA GLU A 88 -14.03 -0.17 16.80
C GLU A 88 -12.75 -0.15 15.97
N TYR A 89 -12.79 0.48 14.80
CA TYR A 89 -11.61 0.67 13.95
C TYR A 89 -10.50 1.44 14.69
N HIS A 90 -10.84 2.54 15.36
CA HIS A 90 -9.87 3.31 16.13
C HIS A 90 -9.30 2.50 17.30
N ALA A 91 -10.11 1.70 17.99
CA ALA A 91 -9.63 0.82 19.05
C ALA A 91 -8.60 -0.19 18.51
N LYS A 92 -8.88 -0.83 17.37
CA LYS A 92 -7.94 -1.75 16.70
C LYS A 92 -6.63 -1.05 16.31
N ILE A 93 -6.71 0.16 15.75
CA ILE A 93 -5.53 0.97 15.42
C ILE A 93 -4.67 1.24 16.67
N GLN A 94 -5.29 1.56 17.81
CA GLN A 94 -4.54 1.83 19.05
C GLN A 94 -3.83 0.58 19.57
N VAL A 95 -4.46 -0.59 19.49
CA VAL A 95 -3.83 -1.87 19.82
C VAL A 95 -2.60 -2.12 18.93
N LEU A 96 -2.73 -1.94 17.63
CA LEU A 96 -1.62 -2.12 16.69
C LEU A 96 -0.45 -1.16 16.99
N LYS A 97 -0.74 0.12 17.27
CA LYS A 97 0.28 1.11 17.66
C LYS A 97 0.99 0.71 18.96
N SER A 98 0.24 0.25 19.96
CA SER A 98 0.79 -0.23 21.23
C SER A 98 1.73 -1.41 21.01
N ASN A 99 1.27 -2.41 20.26
CA ASN A 99 2.06 -3.60 19.94
C ASN A 99 3.35 -3.26 19.20
N TYR A 100 3.27 -2.37 18.20
CA TYR A 100 4.45 -1.89 17.48
C TYR A 100 5.46 -1.18 18.40
N LYS A 101 4.97 -0.32 19.30
CA LYS A 101 5.82 0.37 20.29
C LYS A 101 6.52 -0.62 21.23
N GLN A 102 5.82 -1.65 21.69
CA GLN A 102 6.40 -2.70 22.53
C GLN A 102 7.45 -3.53 21.78
N LEU A 103 7.17 -3.93 20.54
CA LEU A 103 8.13 -4.65 19.69
C LEU A 103 9.40 -3.82 19.44
N ARG A 104 9.25 -2.54 19.15
CA ARG A 104 10.38 -1.63 18.96
C ARG A 104 11.23 -1.49 20.23
N LYS A 105 10.60 -1.36 21.41
CA LYS A 105 11.31 -1.35 22.70
C LYS A 105 12.12 -2.63 22.93
N ARG A 106 11.51 -3.79 22.68
CA ARG A 106 12.19 -5.10 22.81
C ARG A 106 13.36 -5.25 21.84
N LYS A 107 13.24 -4.73 20.61
CA LYS A 107 14.33 -4.75 19.62
C LYS A 107 15.52 -3.90 20.09
N ILE A 108 15.27 -2.70 20.63
CA ILE A 108 16.31 -1.84 21.19
C ILE A 108 17.00 -2.52 22.39
N GLN A 109 16.23 -3.10 23.30
CA GLN A 109 16.78 -3.82 24.46
C GLN A 109 17.68 -4.99 24.05
N ARG A 110 17.30 -5.76 23.01
CA ARG A 110 18.13 -6.86 22.50
C ARG A 110 19.45 -6.37 21.89
N ILE A 111 19.44 -5.23 21.19
CA ILE A 111 20.66 -4.63 20.61
C ILE A 111 21.63 -4.20 21.72
N ILE A 112 21.13 -3.53 22.76
CA ILE A 112 21.94 -3.08 23.90
C ILE A 112 22.59 -4.29 24.61
N ILE A 113 21.81 -5.35 24.89
CA ILE A 113 22.33 -6.57 25.55
C ILE A 113 23.38 -7.30 24.68
N SER A 114 23.25 -7.25 23.35
CA SER A 114 24.26 -7.85 22.47
C SER A 114 25.56 -7.05 22.35
N GLU A 115 25.51 -5.72 22.52
CA GLU A 115 26.71 -4.88 22.54
C GLU A 115 27.50 -5.09 23.84
N ASP A 116 26.82 -5.23 24.98
CA ASP A 116 27.45 -5.47 26.29
C ASP A 116 28.17 -6.82 26.38
N ASN A 117 27.78 -7.83 25.58
CA ASN A 117 28.42 -9.16 25.55
C ASN A 117 29.55 -9.29 24.51
N SER A 118 29.85 -8.23 23.74
CA SER A 118 30.91 -8.23 22.72
C SER A 118 32.25 -7.61 23.20
N CYS A 119 32.26 -7.07 24.42
CA CYS A 119 33.43 -6.59 25.13
C CYS A 119 33.66 -7.44 26.39
N SER A 120 34.02 -8.71 26.22
CA SER A 120 34.58 -9.58 27.28
C SER A 120 35.53 -10.60 26.67
#